data_AF-A0A1M4PR68-F1
#
_entry.id   AF-A0A1M4PR68-F1
#
_cell.length_a   1.000
_cell.length_b   1.000
_cell.length_c   1.000
_cell.angle_alpha   90.00
_cell.angle_beta   90.00
_cell.angle_gamma   90.00
#
_symmetry.space_group_name_H-M   'P 1'
#
loop_
_entity.id
_entity.type
_entity.pdbx_description
1 polymer ?
#
loop_
_entity_poly.entity_id
_entity_poly.type
_entity_poly.pdbx_seq_one_letter_code
_entity_poly.pdbx_strand_id
1 'polypeptide(L)'
;MNKVVGAWGCICSDCHIFEVKCMGCHAIEGKECEEIPCEKFWMNKNPNWTDEQHKKIVEDRTALLKELANTRDYFIKEISDPKSKSNITNSILRKLPDWFGIEEAIIEYVDKVKDTIFYAAFDNDKPIGFLSLKFNNEYTCEIYVMGIKKEYHNKGIGRELVERAISYLIKKNYKFLMVKTLGESHLDKNYKKTREFYNKLGFYPIEEIKGIWGEHNPCLIMVKSLYGGIINV
;
A
#
# COMPACT_ATOMS: atom_id res chain seq x y z
N MET A 1 -10.39 6.02 -12.65
CA MET A 1 -9.57 4.79 -12.74
C MET A 1 -8.14 5.21 -13.01
N ASN A 2 -7.29 5.33 -11.98
CA ASN A 2 -5.86 5.54 -12.19
C ASN A 2 -5.20 4.17 -12.08
N LYS A 3 -4.90 3.56 -13.24
CA LYS A 3 -4.12 2.33 -13.35
C LYS A 3 -2.77 2.59 -12.70
N VAL A 4 -2.42 1.78 -11.70
CA VAL A 4 -1.01 1.67 -11.30
C VAL A 4 -0.34 0.92 -12.43
N VAL A 5 0.37 1.67 -13.25
CA VAL A 5 1.28 1.11 -14.25
C VAL A 5 2.50 0.66 -13.45
N GLY A 6 2.51 -0.59 -13.02
CA GLY A 6 3.80 -1.25 -12.83
C GLY A 6 4.54 -1.17 -14.16
N ALA A 7 5.87 -1.10 -14.17
CA ALA A 7 6.65 -1.11 -15.41
C ALA A 7 6.34 -2.33 -16.31
N TRP A 8 5.60 -3.32 -15.78
CA TRP A 8 4.84 -4.33 -16.51
C TRP A 8 3.45 -3.82 -16.94
N GLY A 9 3.41 -2.80 -17.80
CA GLY A 9 2.23 -2.53 -18.62
C GLY A 9 2.21 -3.57 -19.73
N CYS A 10 1.36 -4.60 -19.59
CA CYS A 10 1.04 -5.63 -20.59
C CYS A 10 2.15 -5.90 -21.62
N ILE A 11 3.04 -6.86 -21.36
CA ILE A 11 3.76 -7.50 -22.47
C ILE A 11 2.72 -8.39 -23.16
N CYS A 12 1.99 -7.78 -24.09
CA CYS A 12 1.50 -8.51 -25.23
C CYS A 12 2.66 -8.52 -26.25
N SER A 13 3.69 -9.32 -25.97
CA SER A 13 4.66 -9.69 -27.00
C SER A 13 3.99 -10.45 -28.14
N ASP A 14 2.77 -10.96 -27.94
CA ASP A 14 2.23 -12.02 -28.79
C ASP A 14 1.14 -11.60 -29.80
N CYS A 15 0.57 -10.39 -29.74
CA CYS A 15 -0.60 -10.07 -30.58
C CYS A 15 -0.29 -9.43 -31.94
N HIS A 16 0.89 -8.81 -32.13
CA HIS A 16 1.29 -8.23 -33.42
C HIS A 16 2.67 -8.66 -33.92
N ILE A 17 3.47 -9.33 -33.09
CA ILE A 17 4.83 -9.71 -33.44
C ILE A 17 4.91 -11.15 -33.95
N PHE A 18 4.00 -12.05 -33.53
CA PHE A 18 4.10 -13.49 -33.80
C PHE A 18 2.94 -14.10 -34.61
N GLU A 19 2.04 -13.29 -35.19
CA GLU A 19 0.87 -13.74 -35.99
C GLU A 19 -0.03 -14.82 -35.32
N VAL A 20 -0.06 -14.88 -33.98
CA VAL A 20 -0.88 -15.85 -33.23
C VAL A 20 -2.23 -15.26 -32.82
N LYS A 21 -3.29 -16.07 -32.86
CA LYS A 21 -4.66 -15.66 -32.50
C LYS A 21 -4.75 -15.38 -30.98
N CYS A 22 -4.87 -14.11 -30.60
CA CYS A 22 -4.89 -13.64 -29.21
C CYS A 22 -6.16 -14.09 -28.44
N MET A 23 -5.98 -14.65 -27.23
CA MET A 23 -7.07 -15.08 -26.33
C MET A 23 -7.46 -14.04 -25.27
N GLY A 24 -6.80 -12.86 -25.24
CA GLY A 24 -7.10 -11.75 -24.32
C GLY A 24 -5.88 -11.20 -23.56
N CYS A 25 -5.97 -9.96 -23.09
CA CYS A 25 -4.92 -9.32 -22.28
C CYS A 25 -5.09 -9.67 -20.80
N HIS A 26 -4.21 -10.52 -20.25
CA HIS A 26 -4.17 -10.81 -18.81
C HIS A 26 -3.14 -9.90 -18.13
N ALA A 27 -3.55 -9.19 -17.06
CA ALA A 27 -2.60 -8.49 -16.21
C ALA A 27 -1.77 -9.53 -15.44
N ILE A 28 -0.46 -9.58 -15.69
CA ILE A 28 0.46 -10.41 -14.93
C ILE A 28 0.78 -9.67 -13.62
N GLU A 29 0.50 -10.27 -12.47
CA GLU A 29 0.99 -9.77 -11.18
C GLU A 29 2.53 -9.87 -11.15
N GLY A 30 3.21 -8.75 -11.40
CA GLY A 30 4.66 -8.64 -11.30
C GLY A 30 5.09 -8.30 -9.88
N LYS A 31 6.19 -8.91 -9.40
CA LYS A 31 6.89 -8.46 -8.19
C LYS A 31 7.57 -7.11 -8.45
N GLU A 32 7.78 -6.30 -7.41
CA GLU A 32 8.62 -5.11 -7.48
C GLU A 32 10.01 -5.49 -8.03
N CYS A 33 10.52 -4.72 -9.00
CA CYS A 33 11.84 -4.95 -9.55
C CYS A 33 12.88 -4.40 -8.57
N GLU A 34 13.74 -5.26 -8.04
CA GLU A 34 14.83 -4.86 -7.13
C GLU A 34 15.94 -4.07 -7.86
N GLU A 35 16.05 -4.23 -9.18
CA GLU A 35 17.00 -3.53 -10.05
C GLU A 35 16.32 -3.01 -11.32
N ILE A 36 16.71 -1.80 -11.77
CA ILE A 36 16.21 -1.16 -13.01
C ILE A 36 17.42 -0.72 -13.86
N PRO A 37 17.60 -1.26 -15.08
CA PRO A 37 16.83 -2.33 -15.71
C PRO A 37 17.28 -3.70 -15.20
N CYS A 38 16.34 -4.60 -14.89
CA CYS A 38 16.66 -5.99 -14.57
C CYS A 38 16.98 -6.81 -15.83
N GLU A 39 17.51 -8.03 -15.68
CA GLU A 39 17.84 -8.93 -16.80
C GLU A 39 16.65 -9.14 -17.76
N LYS A 40 15.42 -9.21 -17.24
CA LYS A 40 14.21 -9.36 -18.06
C LYS A 40 13.94 -8.18 -19.00
N PHE A 41 14.36 -6.96 -18.64
CA PHE A 41 14.27 -5.79 -19.54
C PHE A 41 15.18 -5.97 -20.76
N TRP A 42 16.36 -6.53 -20.55
CA TRP A 42 17.31 -6.82 -21.63
C TRP A 42 16.83 -7.98 -22.51
N MET A 43 16.23 -9.02 -21.91
CA MET A 43 15.80 -10.21 -22.65
C MET A 43 14.54 -10.01 -23.50
N ASN A 44 13.69 -9.03 -23.20
CA ASN A 44 12.45 -8.80 -23.94
C ASN A 44 12.66 -7.88 -25.16
N LYS A 45 13.47 -8.35 -26.11
CA LYS A 45 13.81 -7.63 -27.34
C LYS A 45 12.76 -7.87 -28.43
N ASN A 46 12.29 -6.79 -29.06
CA ASN A 46 11.48 -6.91 -30.27
C ASN A 46 12.31 -7.54 -31.40
N PRO A 47 11.83 -8.64 -32.04
CA PRO A 47 12.56 -9.31 -33.13
C PRO A 47 12.91 -8.39 -34.31
N ASN A 48 12.13 -7.32 -34.52
CA ASN A 48 12.31 -6.37 -35.61
C ASN A 48 13.29 -5.22 -35.29
N TRP A 49 13.88 -5.19 -34.10
CA TRP A 49 14.85 -4.17 -33.70
C TRP A 49 16.29 -4.70 -33.75
N THR A 50 17.24 -3.82 -34.11
CA THR A 50 18.66 -4.12 -33.93
C THR A 50 19.03 -4.12 -32.45
N ASP A 51 20.17 -4.71 -32.09
CA ASP A 51 20.67 -4.69 -30.70
C ASP A 51 20.91 -3.26 -30.22
N GLU A 52 21.40 -2.38 -31.10
CA GLU A 52 21.61 -0.95 -30.82
C GLU A 52 20.30 -0.22 -30.50
N GLN A 53 19.25 -0.48 -31.29
CA GLN A 53 17.91 0.11 -31.10
C GLN A 53 17.28 -0.39 -29.80
N HIS A 54 17.38 -1.69 -29.52
CA HIS A 54 16.86 -2.29 -28.29
C HIS A 54 17.57 -1.72 -27.07
N LYS A 55 18.90 -1.66 -27.09
CA LYS A 55 19.71 -1.11 -26.00
C LYS A 55 19.32 0.34 -25.69
N LYS A 56 19.22 1.18 -26.71
CA LYS A 56 18.81 2.59 -26.56
C LYS A 56 17.44 2.72 -25.91
N ILE A 57 16.45 1.93 -26.34
CA ILE A 57 15.08 1.98 -25.77
C ILE A 57 15.08 1.52 -24.30
N VAL A 58 15.83 0.47 -23.96
CA VAL A 58 15.94 -0.02 -22.58
C VAL A 58 16.61 1.03 -21.68
N GLU A 59 17.67 1.67 -22.16
CA GLU A 59 18.38 2.74 -21.44
C GLU A 59 17.52 3.99 -21.25
N ASP A 60 16.83 4.46 -22.30
CA ASP A 60 15.93 5.62 -22.24
C ASP A 60 14.76 5.38 -21.27
N ARG A 61 14.14 4.20 -21.31
CA ARG A 61 13.08 3.80 -20.38
C ARG A 61 13.59 3.71 -18.95
N THR A 62 14.78 3.17 -18.77
CA THR A 62 15.45 3.08 -17.46
C THR A 62 15.69 4.47 -16.89
N ALA A 63 16.20 5.40 -17.70
CA ALA A 63 16.45 6.77 -17.29
C ALA A 63 15.15 7.45 -16.84
N LEU A 64 14.09 7.35 -17.64
CA LEU A 64 12.77 7.87 -17.30
C LEU A 64 12.22 7.27 -16.00
N LEU A 65 12.33 5.94 -15.83
CA LEU A 65 11.87 5.26 -14.61
C LEU A 65 12.68 5.66 -13.38
N LYS A 66 14.00 5.86 -13.52
CA LYS A 66 14.87 6.36 -12.45
C LYS A 66 14.56 7.81 -12.11
N GLU A 67 14.27 8.66 -13.10
CA GLU A 67 13.83 10.04 -12.89
C GLU A 67 12.47 10.11 -12.18
N LEU A 68 11.50 9.30 -12.61
CA LEU A 68 10.20 9.15 -11.95
C LEU A 68 10.32 8.56 -10.53
N ALA A 69 11.33 7.75 -10.26
CA ALA A 69 11.64 7.28 -8.91
C ALA A 69 12.33 8.37 -8.06
N ASN A 70 13.21 9.18 -8.66
CA ASN A 70 13.94 10.28 -8.01
C ASN A 70 13.11 11.55 -7.78
N THR A 71 11.96 11.69 -8.44
CA THR A 71 10.99 12.78 -8.22
C THR A 71 10.06 12.53 -7.03
N ARG A 72 10.28 11.46 -6.26
CA ARG A 72 9.51 11.26 -5.03
C ARG A 72 10.03 12.21 -3.96
N ASP A 73 9.24 13.24 -3.66
CA ASP A 73 9.46 14.19 -2.56
C ASP A 73 9.38 13.55 -1.16
N TYR A 74 9.33 12.21 -1.05
CA TYR A 74 9.24 11.52 0.22
C TYR A 74 9.95 10.16 0.20
N PHE A 75 10.33 9.71 1.39
CA PHE A 75 10.82 8.36 1.65
C PHE A 75 10.09 7.72 2.83
N ILE A 76 10.08 6.39 2.89
CA ILE A 76 9.54 5.64 4.03
C ILE A 76 10.66 4.87 4.71
N LYS A 77 10.65 4.85 6.04
CA LYS A 77 11.54 4.02 6.85
C LYS A 77 10.83 3.43 8.06
N GLU A 78 11.39 2.34 8.59
CA GLU A 78 10.99 1.80 9.89
C GLU A 78 11.50 2.69 11.02
N ILE A 79 10.69 2.88 12.05
CA ILE A 79 11.04 3.62 13.26
C ILE A 79 11.04 2.65 14.43
N SER A 80 12.20 2.49 15.07
CA SER A 80 12.35 1.60 16.24
C SER A 80 12.13 2.33 17.56
N ASP A 81 12.58 3.59 17.67
CA ASP A 81 12.50 4.38 18.92
C ASP A 81 11.03 4.63 19.34
N PRO A 82 10.59 4.13 20.51
CA PRO A 82 9.22 4.28 20.97
C PRO A 82 8.76 5.73 21.10
N LYS A 83 9.64 6.63 21.57
CA LYS A 83 9.30 8.05 21.73
C LYS A 83 9.03 8.71 20.38
N SER A 84 9.83 8.39 19.37
CA SER A 84 9.64 8.85 18.00
C SER A 84 8.31 8.35 17.41
N LYS A 85 7.94 7.08 17.63
CA LYS A 85 6.62 6.55 17.20
C LYS A 85 5.48 7.37 17.80
N SER A 86 5.47 7.56 19.12
CA SER A 86 4.46 8.37 19.82
C SER A 86 4.40 9.81 19.30
N ASN A 87 5.54 10.47 19.12
CA ASN A 87 5.60 11.85 18.63
C ASN A 87 5.05 11.98 17.21
N ILE A 88 5.43 11.08 16.31
CA ILE A 88 4.94 11.05 14.93
C ILE A 88 3.43 10.85 14.92
N THR A 89 2.92 9.83 15.61
CA THR A 89 1.49 9.55 15.74
C THR A 89 0.73 10.76 16.27
N ASN A 90 1.16 11.34 17.39
CA ASN A 90 0.52 12.51 17.99
C ASN A 90 0.46 13.69 17.01
N SER A 91 1.57 13.98 16.33
CA SER A 91 1.67 15.11 15.41
C SER A 91 0.80 14.97 14.16
N ILE A 92 0.57 13.73 13.70
CA ILE A 92 -0.20 13.44 12.49
C ILE A 92 -1.69 13.30 12.81
N LEU A 93 -2.06 12.52 13.84
CA LEU A 93 -3.48 12.27 14.15
C LEU A 93 -4.21 13.55 14.54
N ARG A 94 -3.56 14.47 15.29
CA ARG A 94 -4.14 15.78 15.63
C ARG A 94 -4.35 16.70 14.42
N LYS A 95 -3.77 16.39 13.26
CA LYS A 95 -4.00 17.10 11.99
C LYS A 95 -5.08 16.44 11.13
N LEU A 96 -5.75 15.42 11.66
CA LEU A 96 -6.80 14.65 10.98
C LEU A 96 -8.09 14.58 11.82
N PRO A 97 -8.65 15.72 12.28
CA PRO A 97 -9.84 15.72 13.15
C PRO A 97 -11.08 15.09 12.49
N ASP A 98 -11.13 15.11 11.14
CA ASP A 98 -12.15 14.46 10.31
C ASP A 98 -12.22 12.92 10.49
N TRP A 99 -11.15 12.30 11.01
CA TRP A 99 -11.07 10.87 11.34
C TRP A 99 -10.77 10.62 12.81
N PHE A 100 -9.97 11.48 13.44
CA PHE A 100 -9.48 11.33 14.81
C PHE A 100 -10.01 12.51 15.65
N GLY A 101 -11.32 12.53 15.86
CA GLY A 101 -12.01 13.58 16.62
C GLY A 101 -12.12 13.32 18.13
N ILE A 102 -11.77 12.11 18.59
CA ILE A 102 -11.86 11.70 20.00
C ILE A 102 -10.46 11.77 20.61
N GLU A 103 -10.27 12.66 21.58
CA GLU A 103 -8.96 12.94 22.20
C GLU A 103 -8.43 11.70 22.95
N GLU A 104 -9.30 11.01 23.68
CA GLU A 104 -8.97 9.81 24.44
C GLU A 104 -8.44 8.71 23.51
N ALA A 105 -9.03 8.57 22.32
CA ALA A 105 -8.56 7.63 21.31
C ALA A 105 -7.18 8.01 20.76
N ILE A 106 -6.92 9.31 20.53
CA ILE A 106 -5.59 9.78 20.12
C ILE A 106 -4.55 9.44 21.19
N ILE A 107 -4.84 9.72 22.46
CA ILE A 107 -3.92 9.42 23.58
C ILE A 107 -3.63 7.92 23.64
N GLU A 108 -4.65 7.07 23.50
CA GLU A 108 -4.48 5.63 23.46
C GLU A 108 -3.58 5.20 22.28
N TYR A 109 -3.85 5.69 21.07
CA TYR A 109 -3.02 5.37 19.90
C TYR A 109 -1.56 5.81 20.13
N VAL A 110 -1.33 7.02 20.65
CA VAL A 110 0.01 7.56 20.93
C VAL A 110 0.79 6.69 21.92
N ASP A 111 0.10 6.11 22.91
CA ASP A 111 0.72 5.18 23.86
C ASP A 111 0.99 3.81 23.22
N LYS A 112 -0.04 3.20 22.61
CA LYS A 112 0.02 1.82 22.13
C LYS A 112 0.94 1.61 20.93
N VAL A 113 1.17 2.62 20.09
CA VAL A 113 2.09 2.49 18.95
C VAL A 113 3.54 2.22 19.36
N LYS A 114 3.94 2.52 20.60
CA LYS A 114 5.29 2.26 21.12
C LYS A 114 5.73 0.80 20.91
N ASP A 115 4.79 -0.12 21.10
CA ASP A 115 5.00 -1.57 21.07
C ASP A 115 4.68 -2.22 19.71
N THR A 116 4.42 -1.40 18.69
CA THR A 116 4.05 -1.88 17.33
C THR A 116 5.25 -1.86 16.37
N ILE A 117 5.17 -2.62 15.28
CA ILE A 117 6.03 -2.37 14.11
C ILE A 117 5.51 -1.08 13.46
N PHE A 118 6.42 -0.15 13.14
CA PHE A 118 6.04 1.21 12.78
C PHE A 118 6.83 1.71 11.58
N TYR A 119 6.10 2.08 10.52
CA TYR A 119 6.67 2.72 9.34
C TYR A 119 6.21 4.17 9.27
N ALA A 120 7.13 5.08 8.96
CA ALA A 120 6.84 6.50 8.78
C ALA A 120 7.32 6.98 7.41
N ALA A 121 6.46 7.77 6.77
CA ALA A 121 6.76 8.52 5.55
C ALA A 121 7.25 9.92 5.93
N PHE A 122 8.31 10.37 5.28
CA PHE A 122 8.95 11.65 5.49
C PHE A 122 9.10 12.40 4.18
N ASP A 123 8.73 13.67 4.17
CA ASP A 123 9.14 14.64 3.15
C ASP A 123 10.29 15.44 3.76
N ASN A 124 11.51 15.23 3.24
CA ASN A 124 12.76 15.64 3.89
C ASN A 124 12.81 15.13 5.35
N ASP A 125 12.96 16.00 6.35
CA ASP A 125 12.97 15.61 7.77
C ASP A 125 11.59 15.64 8.44
N LYS A 126 10.54 15.98 7.69
CA LYS A 126 9.19 16.17 8.25
C LYS A 126 8.35 14.90 8.11
N PRO A 127 7.82 14.32 9.20
CA PRO A 127 6.90 13.19 9.09
C PRO A 127 5.57 13.65 8.46
N ILE A 128 5.15 12.95 7.41
CA ILE A 128 3.94 13.26 6.62
C ILE A 128 2.88 12.16 6.70
N GLY A 129 3.27 10.96 7.11
CA GLY A 129 2.36 9.83 7.28
C GLY A 129 3.01 8.70 8.07
N PHE A 130 2.21 7.78 8.57
CA PHE A 130 2.69 6.60 9.26
C PHE A 130 1.69 5.45 9.18
N LEU A 131 2.17 4.24 9.46
CA LEU A 131 1.40 3.02 9.63
C LEU A 131 2.00 2.23 10.78
N SER A 132 1.14 1.73 11.67
CA SER A 132 1.51 0.83 12.76
C SER A 132 0.86 -0.54 12.60
N LEU A 133 1.59 -1.59 12.97
CA LEU A 133 1.15 -2.97 12.90
C LEU A 133 1.14 -3.62 14.29
N LYS A 134 0.01 -4.24 14.62
CA LYS A 134 -0.17 -5.04 15.83
C LYS A 134 -0.40 -6.50 15.43
N PHE A 135 0.24 -7.43 16.12
CA PHE A 135 0.04 -8.86 15.88
C PHE A 135 -1.12 -9.37 16.76
N ASN A 136 -2.10 -10.03 16.15
CA ASN A 136 -3.27 -10.54 16.85
C ASN A 136 -3.09 -12.02 17.20
N ASN A 137 -2.55 -12.81 16.28
CA ASN A 137 -2.20 -14.22 16.44
C ASN A 137 -1.14 -14.61 15.41
N GLU A 138 -0.75 -15.89 15.34
CA GLU A 138 0.27 -16.39 14.41
C GLU A 138 -0.09 -16.25 12.92
N TYR A 139 -1.37 -16.03 12.58
CA TYR A 139 -1.85 -15.93 11.19
C TYR A 139 -2.21 -14.50 10.79
N THR A 140 -2.59 -13.65 11.75
CA THR A 140 -3.27 -12.38 11.49
C THR A 140 -2.54 -11.22 12.16
N CYS A 141 -2.25 -10.20 11.35
CA CYS A 141 -1.75 -8.91 11.80
C CYS A 141 -2.79 -7.82 11.47
N GLU A 142 -2.87 -6.80 12.31
CA GLU A 142 -3.77 -5.66 12.17
C GLU A 142 -2.97 -4.40 11.86
N ILE A 143 -3.42 -3.62 10.86
CA ILE A 143 -3.10 -2.20 10.75
C ILE A 143 -3.78 -1.52 11.94
N TYR A 144 -3.03 -1.33 13.03
CA TYR A 144 -3.58 -0.84 14.30
C TYR A 144 -4.06 0.60 14.18
N VAL A 145 -3.21 1.45 13.61
CA VAL A 145 -3.57 2.80 13.20
C VAL A 145 -2.67 3.26 12.07
N MET A 146 -3.25 4.02 11.16
CA MET A 146 -2.58 4.62 10.02
C MET A 146 -3.09 6.05 9.84
N GLY A 147 -2.20 6.98 9.53
CA GLY A 147 -2.55 8.38 9.31
C GLY A 147 -1.60 9.02 8.33
N ILE A 148 -2.13 9.80 7.39
CA ILE A 148 -1.36 10.60 6.44
C ILE A 148 -1.95 12.00 6.47
N LYS A 149 -1.11 13.03 6.52
CA LYS A 149 -1.55 14.42 6.48
C LYS A 149 -2.37 14.68 5.20
N LYS A 150 -3.46 15.44 5.34
CA LYS A 150 -4.49 15.62 4.29
C LYS A 150 -3.90 16.19 3.00
N GLU A 151 -2.94 17.10 3.10
CA GLU A 151 -2.21 17.71 1.98
C GLU A 151 -1.28 16.74 1.22
N TYR A 152 -1.05 15.54 1.78
CA TYR A 152 -0.28 14.46 1.16
C TYR A 152 -1.16 13.28 0.71
N HIS A 153 -2.49 13.40 0.81
CA HIS A 153 -3.41 12.37 0.29
C HIS A 153 -3.35 12.25 -1.24
N ASN A 154 -3.72 11.08 -1.76
CA ASN A 154 -3.73 10.76 -3.20
C ASN A 154 -2.36 10.81 -3.91
N LYS A 155 -1.24 10.84 -3.16
CA LYS A 155 0.13 10.78 -3.67
C LYS A 155 0.79 9.39 -3.63
N GLY A 156 0.01 8.33 -3.40
CA GLY A 156 0.52 6.95 -3.31
C GLY A 156 1.13 6.53 -1.96
N ILE A 157 1.46 7.49 -1.08
CA ILE A 157 2.10 7.23 0.24
C ILE A 157 1.40 6.13 1.05
N GLY A 158 0.06 6.17 1.12
CA GLY A 158 -0.69 5.20 1.90
C GLY A 158 -0.65 3.79 1.32
N ARG A 159 -0.62 3.68 0.00
CA ARG A 159 -0.42 2.39 -0.67
C ARG A 159 0.97 1.84 -0.36
N GLU A 160 2.01 2.67 -0.49
CA GLU A 160 3.40 2.24 -0.25
C GLU A 160 3.63 1.81 1.21
N LEU A 161 3.02 2.51 2.18
CA LEU A 161 3.04 2.09 3.59
C LEU A 161 2.42 0.70 3.79
N VAL A 162 1.28 0.42 3.14
CA VAL A 162 0.61 -0.88 3.24
C VAL A 162 1.39 -1.97 2.50
N GLU A 163 1.98 -1.68 1.34
CA GLU A 163 2.80 -2.62 0.57
C GLU A 163 4.06 -3.03 1.34
N ARG A 164 4.70 -2.09 2.05
CA ARG A 164 5.81 -2.40 2.98
C ARG A 164 5.37 -3.30 4.13
N ALA A 165 4.22 -3.01 4.74
CA ALA A 165 3.64 -3.87 5.76
C ALA A 165 3.37 -5.30 5.23
N ILE A 166 2.74 -5.42 4.07
CA ILE A 166 2.46 -6.71 3.41
C ILE A 166 3.77 -7.48 3.16
N SER A 167 4.78 -6.81 2.62
CA SER A 167 6.08 -7.42 2.32
C SER A 167 6.78 -7.95 3.59
N TYR A 168 6.72 -7.18 4.67
CA TYR A 168 7.19 -7.61 5.99
C TYR A 168 6.44 -8.85 6.50
N LEU A 169 5.11 -8.86 6.40
CA LEU A 169 4.26 -9.94 6.88
C LEU A 169 4.41 -11.24 6.08
N ILE A 170 4.55 -11.14 4.75
CA ILE A 170 4.83 -12.28 3.87
C ILE A 170 6.17 -12.93 4.24
N LYS A 171 7.22 -12.13 4.50
CA LYS A 171 8.52 -12.64 4.97
C LYS A 171 8.43 -13.35 6.33
N LYS A 172 7.41 -13.01 7.13
CA LYS A 172 7.12 -13.60 8.44
C LYS A 172 6.05 -14.70 8.38
N ASN A 173 5.63 -15.15 7.20
CA ASN A 173 4.63 -16.22 6.97
C ASN A 173 3.20 -15.95 7.49
N TYR A 174 2.84 -14.68 7.73
CA TYR A 174 1.47 -14.30 8.11
C TYR A 174 0.49 -14.50 6.95
N LYS A 175 -0.74 -14.91 7.25
CA LYS A 175 -1.76 -15.23 6.25
C LYS A 175 -2.68 -14.07 5.93
N PHE A 176 -3.00 -13.25 6.94
CA PHE A 176 -4.00 -12.20 6.83
C PHE A 176 -3.48 -10.87 7.38
N LEU A 177 -3.82 -9.79 6.68
CA LEU A 177 -3.73 -8.43 7.18
C LEU A 177 -5.15 -7.89 7.35
N MET A 178 -5.48 -7.42 8.55
CA MET A 178 -6.78 -6.83 8.86
C MET A 178 -6.67 -5.36 9.19
N VAL A 179 -7.79 -4.65 9.13
CA VAL A 179 -7.94 -3.28 9.63
C VAL A 179 -9.33 -3.11 10.21
N LYS A 180 -9.45 -2.26 11.24
CA LYS A 180 -10.74 -1.80 11.76
C LYS A 180 -11.00 -0.38 11.27
N THR A 181 -12.21 -0.11 10.82
CA THR A 181 -12.64 1.22 10.35
C THR A 181 -14.10 1.45 10.73
N LEU A 182 -14.57 2.70 10.73
CA LEU A 182 -15.98 2.98 10.94
C LEU A 182 -16.81 2.35 9.82
N GLY A 183 -17.91 1.71 10.21
CA GLY A 183 -18.79 0.91 9.38
C GLY A 183 -19.64 1.71 8.39
N GLU A 184 -20.31 0.99 7.51
CA GLU A 184 -21.17 1.56 6.46
C GLU A 184 -22.49 2.06 7.02
N SER A 185 -22.96 1.50 8.14
CA SER A 185 -24.17 1.97 8.82
C SER A 185 -24.02 3.39 9.39
N HIS A 186 -22.79 3.89 9.52
CA HIS A 186 -22.52 5.29 9.85
C HIS A 186 -22.22 6.08 8.57
N LEU A 187 -23.03 7.11 8.29
CA LEU A 187 -22.99 7.90 7.04
C LEU A 187 -21.83 8.92 6.97
N ASP A 188 -20.67 8.57 7.51
CA ASP A 188 -19.49 9.42 7.47
C ASP A 188 -18.77 9.34 6.11
N LYS A 189 -18.62 10.51 5.45
CA LYS A 189 -18.02 10.60 4.11
C LYS A 189 -16.51 10.36 4.11
N ASN A 190 -15.81 10.65 5.20
CA ASN A 190 -14.37 10.43 5.32
C ASN A 190 -14.07 8.95 5.52
N TYR A 191 -14.84 8.26 6.35
CA TYR A 191 -14.72 6.82 6.53
C TYR A 191 -15.20 6.01 5.32
N LYS A 192 -16.17 6.52 4.54
CA LYS A 192 -16.46 5.96 3.21
C LYS A 192 -15.22 5.94 2.32
N LYS A 193 -14.45 7.04 2.27
CA LYS A 193 -13.18 7.09 1.53
C LYS A 193 -12.13 6.14 2.10
N THR A 194 -12.08 5.98 3.42
CA THR A 194 -11.19 5.00 4.09
C THR A 194 -11.51 3.57 3.64
N ARG A 195 -12.79 3.18 3.63
CA ARG A 195 -13.22 1.86 3.14
C ARG A 195 -12.89 1.67 1.65
N GLU A 196 -13.16 2.67 0.82
CA GLU A 196 -12.79 2.64 -0.60
C GLU A 196 -11.27 2.52 -0.83
N PHE A 197 -10.45 3.14 0.03
CA PHE A 197 -9.00 3.02 0.00
C PHE A 197 -8.56 1.57 0.26
N TYR A 198 -9.06 0.94 1.33
CA TYR A 198 -8.72 -0.45 1.65
C TYR A 198 -9.27 -1.44 0.61
N ASN A 199 -10.49 -1.22 0.10
CA ASN A 199 -11.04 -2.02 -1.00
C ASN A 199 -10.13 -2.02 -2.23
N LYS A 200 -9.57 -0.86 -2.61
CA LYS A 200 -8.61 -0.74 -3.74
C LYS A 200 -7.29 -1.46 -3.50
N LEU A 201 -6.95 -1.75 -2.25
CA LEU A 201 -5.77 -2.55 -1.88
C LEU A 201 -6.09 -4.04 -1.73
N GLY A 202 -7.34 -4.45 -2.02
CA GLY A 202 -7.79 -5.84 -1.96
C GLY A 202 -8.12 -6.32 -0.54
N PHE A 203 -8.50 -5.40 0.35
CA PHE A 203 -9.21 -5.77 1.58
C PHE A 203 -10.69 -5.95 1.26
N TYR A 204 -11.32 -6.90 1.95
CA TYR A 204 -12.75 -7.17 1.86
C TYR A 204 -13.41 -6.94 3.23
N PRO A 205 -14.61 -6.31 3.28
CA PRO A 205 -15.37 -6.24 4.52
C PRO A 205 -15.78 -7.64 4.98
N ILE A 206 -15.62 -7.94 6.26
CA ILE A 206 -15.97 -9.23 6.86
C ILE A 206 -17.21 -9.10 7.75
N GLU A 207 -17.16 -8.20 8.72
CA GLU A 207 -18.23 -8.04 9.70
C GLU A 207 -18.22 -6.63 10.29
N GLU A 208 -19.42 -6.08 10.53
CA GLU A 208 -19.62 -4.83 11.24
C GLU A 208 -20.18 -5.10 12.64
N ILE A 209 -19.44 -4.67 13.67
CA ILE A 209 -19.70 -5.00 15.07
C ILE A 209 -19.87 -3.70 15.88
N LYS A 210 -21.02 -3.55 16.55
CA LYS A 210 -21.34 -2.36 17.36
C LYS A 210 -20.68 -2.34 18.75
N GLY A 211 -20.35 -3.50 19.30
CA GLY A 211 -19.82 -3.61 20.67
C GLY A 211 -18.35 -3.19 20.86
N ILE A 212 -17.59 -2.91 19.79
CA ILE A 212 -16.14 -2.63 19.89
C ILE A 212 -15.85 -1.17 20.25
N TRP A 213 -16.53 -0.22 19.60
CA TRP A 213 -16.33 1.23 19.82
C TRP A 213 -17.60 1.94 20.34
N GLY A 214 -18.58 1.16 20.75
CA GLY A 214 -19.90 1.61 21.22
C GLY A 214 -20.96 1.62 20.13
N GLU A 215 -22.23 1.60 20.54
CA GLU A 215 -23.40 1.47 19.66
C GLU A 215 -23.48 2.51 18.52
N HIS A 216 -22.91 3.69 18.74
CA HIS A 216 -22.90 4.79 17.77
C HIS A 216 -21.70 4.75 16.82
N ASN A 217 -20.71 3.88 17.05
CA ASN A 217 -19.50 3.76 16.24
C ASN A 217 -19.37 2.31 15.75
N PRO A 218 -20.19 1.88 14.77
CA PRO A 218 -20.11 0.52 14.25
C PRO A 218 -18.70 0.25 13.71
N CYS A 219 -18.03 -0.77 14.24
CA CYS A 219 -16.67 -1.13 13.83
C CYS A 219 -16.74 -2.16 12.71
N LEU A 220 -16.34 -1.77 11.50
CA LEU A 220 -16.16 -2.69 10.39
C LEU A 220 -14.74 -3.28 10.41
N ILE A 221 -14.68 -4.61 10.40
CA ILE A 221 -13.46 -5.37 10.17
C ILE A 221 -13.31 -5.62 8.66
N MET A 222 -12.18 -5.24 8.10
CA MET A 222 -11.80 -5.57 6.73
C MET A 222 -10.53 -6.42 6.72
N VAL A 223 -10.45 -7.41 5.84
CA VAL A 223 -9.34 -8.38 5.78
C VAL A 223 -8.81 -8.53 4.35
N LYS A 224 -7.50 -8.65 4.22
CA LYS A 224 -6.80 -9.03 2.99
C LYS A 224 -6.02 -10.33 3.23
N SER A 225 -6.18 -11.31 2.33
CA SER A 225 -5.29 -12.46 2.25
C SER A 225 -3.93 -12.03 1.68
N LEU A 226 -2.84 -12.49 2.32
CA LEU A 226 -1.46 -12.22 1.88
C LEU A 226 -0.96 -13.26 0.86
N TYR A 227 -1.63 -14.41 0.77
CA TYR A 227 -1.37 -15.45 -0.22
C TYR A 227 -2.69 -15.77 -0.92
N GLY A 228 -2.82 -15.41 -2.19
CA GLY A 228 -4.02 -15.73 -2.96
C GLY A 228 -4.41 -14.67 -4.00
N GLY A 229 -3.78 -14.77 -5.17
CA GLY A 229 -4.48 -14.78 -6.45
C GLY A 229 -4.39 -16.22 -6.97
N ILE A 230 -5.47 -16.76 -7.52
CA ILE A 230 -5.75 -18.18 -7.81
C ILE A 230 -6.45 -18.89 -6.63
N ILE A 231 -7.73 -18.59 -6.48
CA ILE A 231 -8.70 -19.65 -6.19
C ILE A 231 -9.29 -19.97 -7.57
N ASN A 232 -8.74 -20.99 -8.24
CA ASN A 232 -9.46 -21.62 -9.35
C ASN A 232 -10.62 -22.38 -8.70
N VAL A 233 -11.82 -21.85 -8.86
CA VAL A 233 -13.06 -22.63 -8.72
C VAL A 233 -13.34 -23.28 -10.05
#